data_AF-K1VC84-F1
#
_entry.id   AF-K1VC84-F1
#
_cell.length_a   1.000
_cell.length_b   1.000
_cell.length_c   1.000
_cell.angle_alpha   90.00
_cell.angle_beta   90.00
_cell.angle_gamma   90.00
#
_symmetry.space_group_name_H-M   'P 1'
#
loop_
_entity.id
_entity.type
_entity.pdbx_description
1 polymer ?
#
loop_
_entity_poly.entity_id
_entity_poly.type
_entity_poly.pdbx_seq_one_letter_code
_entity_poly.pdbx_strand_id
1 'polypeptide(L)'
;MYTSFEELKKDCLKCNKCPLAATRTNVVFGVGPEDAEVLFIGEGPGENEDLTGQPFVGRGGKLLDQYLYDVDLDRNKNIYIANIVKCRPPKNRDPQPLE
;
A
#
# COMPACT_ATOMS: atom_id res chain seq x y z
N MET A 1 1.34 4.06 21.32
CA MET A 1 0.22 3.74 20.42
C MET A 1 -0.20 5.04 19.75
N TYR A 2 -0.55 5.00 18.47
CA TYR A 2 -1.05 6.17 17.74
C TYR A 2 -2.44 6.56 18.24
N THR A 3 -2.71 7.86 18.27
CA THR A 3 -4.00 8.42 18.73
C THR A 3 -4.93 8.79 17.59
N SER A 4 -4.42 8.81 16.35
CA SER A 4 -5.21 9.05 15.13
C SER A 4 -4.58 8.39 13.91
N PHE A 5 -5.37 8.20 12.86
CA PHE A 5 -4.91 7.68 11.57
C PHE A 5 -3.87 8.60 10.90
N GLU A 6 -4.08 9.91 11.01
CA GLU A 6 -3.14 10.91 10.51
C GLU A 6 -1.77 10.87 11.22
N GLU A 7 -1.74 10.61 12.52
CA GLU A 7 -0.49 10.42 13.26
C GLU A 7 0.26 9.17 12.76
N LEU A 8 -0.45 8.04 12.64
CA LEU A 8 0.08 6.80 12.07
C LEU A 8 0.66 7.02 10.66
N LYS A 9 -0.09 7.72 9.80
CA LYS A 9 0.31 8.01 8.42
C LYS A 9 1.57 8.86 8.37
N LYS A 10 1.64 9.95 9.15
CA LYS A 10 2.84 10.81 9.23
C LYS A 10 4.09 10.06 9.65
N ASP A 11 3.97 9.15 10.60
CA ASP A 11 5.07 8.32 11.05
C ASP A 11 5.50 7.31 9.99
N CYS A 12 4.55 6.65 9.32
CA CYS A 12 4.86 5.68 8.29
C CYS A 12 5.56 6.31 7.09
N LEU A 13 5.14 7.51 6.67
CA LEU A 13 5.78 8.25 5.56
C LEU A 13 7.24 8.63 5.83
N LYS A 14 7.68 8.61 7.10
CA LYS A 14 9.06 8.90 7.52
C LYS A 14 9.81 7.66 8.03
N CYS A 15 9.23 6.47 7.86
CA CYS A 15 9.74 5.24 8.46
C CYS A 15 11.13 4.87 7.91
N ASN A 16 12.07 4.53 8.80
CA ASN A 16 13.40 3.99 8.47
C ASN A 16 13.72 2.72 9.29
N LYS A 17 12.69 1.93 9.64
CA LYS A 17 12.83 0.81 10.57
C LYS A 17 13.35 -0.49 9.95
N CYS A 18 13.44 -0.59 8.62
CA CYS A 18 13.96 -1.76 7.92
C CYS A 18 14.77 -1.36 6.66
N PRO A 19 15.55 -2.28 6.07
CA PRO A 19 16.42 -1.99 4.92
C PRO A 19 15.68 -1.48 3.68
N LEU A 20 14.39 -1.78 3.52
CA LEU A 20 13.59 -1.34 2.38
C LEU A 20 13.47 0.19 2.28
N ALA A 21 13.68 0.90 3.39
CA ALA A 21 13.67 2.35 3.42
C ALA A 21 14.79 2.98 2.58
N ALA A 22 15.91 2.27 2.40
CA ALA A 22 17.08 2.79 1.70
C ALA A 22 16.90 2.81 0.18
N THR A 23 15.96 2.03 -0.37
CA THR A 23 15.83 1.81 -1.83
C THR A 23 14.51 2.28 -2.42
N ARG A 24 13.51 2.60 -1.59
CA ARG A 24 12.23 3.13 -2.07
C ARG A 24 12.39 4.53 -2.65
N THR A 25 11.51 4.88 -3.58
CA THR A 25 11.27 6.26 -4.01
C THR A 25 10.22 6.91 -3.13
N ASN A 26 9.09 6.23 -2.92
CA ASN A 26 8.01 6.68 -2.04
C ASN A 26 7.57 5.57 -1.10
N VAL A 27 7.09 5.97 0.08
CA VAL A 27 6.32 5.05 0.94
C VAL A 27 4.93 4.91 0.34
N VAL A 28 4.48 3.67 0.13
CA VAL A 28 3.13 3.36 -0.31
C VAL A 28 2.30 2.93 0.90
N PHE A 29 1.70 3.91 1.56
CA PHE A 29 1.00 3.71 2.83
C PHE A 29 -0.28 2.87 2.67
N GLY A 30 -1.16 3.31 1.78
CA GLY A 30 -2.49 2.77 1.53
C GLY A 30 -3.43 3.88 1.02
N VAL A 31 -4.55 3.49 0.42
CA VAL A 31 -5.58 4.42 -0.09
C VAL A 31 -6.98 3.87 0.18
N GLY A 32 -7.92 4.78 0.40
CA GLY A 32 -9.33 4.50 0.62
C GLY A 32 -9.90 5.24 1.83
N PRO A 33 -11.22 5.14 2.05
CA PRO A 33 -11.89 5.67 3.23
C PRO A 33 -11.37 5.00 4.51
N GLU A 34 -11.18 5.80 5.57
CA GLU A 34 -10.74 5.29 6.88
C GLU A 34 -11.80 4.41 7.56
N ASP A 35 -13.06 4.56 7.17
CA ASP A 35 -14.23 3.79 7.59
C ASP A 35 -14.63 2.71 6.57
N ALA A 36 -13.69 2.28 5.71
CA ALA A 36 -13.92 1.21 4.74
C ALA A 36 -14.48 -0.07 5.39
N GLU A 37 -15.40 -0.71 4.68
CA GLU A 37 -16.01 -1.98 5.09
C GLU A 37 -15.06 -3.16 4.88
N VAL A 38 -14.19 -3.06 3.87
CA VAL A 38 -13.25 -4.11 3.49
C VAL A 38 -11.83 -3.57 3.39
N LEU A 39 -10.88 -4.29 3.99
CA LEU A 39 -9.45 -4.03 3.88
C LEU A 39 -8.78 -5.06 2.97
N PHE A 40 -8.23 -4.60 1.85
CA PHE A 40 -7.42 -5.42 0.94
C PHE A 40 -5.93 -5.22 1.23
N ILE A 41 -5.23 -6.34 1.47
CA ILE A 41 -3.80 -6.35 1.79
C ILE A 41 -3.06 -7.20 0.75
N GLY A 42 -2.20 -6.55 -0.03
CA GLY A 42 -1.19 -7.21 -0.85
C GLY A 42 0.13 -7.42 -0.14
N GLU A 43 1.12 -7.94 -0.85
CA GLU A 43 2.46 -8.21 -0.32
C GLU A 43 3.29 -6.94 -0.12
N GLY A 44 3.57 -6.22 -1.23
CA GLY A 44 4.46 -5.08 -1.23
C GLY A 44 4.29 -4.22 -2.49
N PRO A 45 4.86 -2.99 -2.52
CA PRO A 45 4.80 -2.13 -3.69
C PRO A 45 5.66 -2.68 -4.84
N GLY A 46 5.13 -2.59 -6.06
CA GLY A 46 5.91 -2.73 -7.27
C GLY A 46 6.59 -1.43 -7.68
N GLU A 47 7.12 -1.39 -8.90
CA GLU A 47 7.81 -0.23 -9.46
C GLU A 47 6.91 1.00 -9.63
N ASN A 48 5.74 0.82 -10.25
CA ASN A 48 4.83 1.94 -10.49
C ASN A 48 4.25 2.47 -9.18
N GLU A 49 3.98 1.59 -8.24
CA GLU A 49 3.50 1.93 -6.90
C GLU A 49 4.56 2.75 -6.16
N ASP A 50 5.82 2.33 -6.17
CA ASP A 50 6.94 3.07 -5.57
C ASP A 50 7.14 4.45 -6.20
N LEU A 51 7.00 4.57 -7.52
CA LEU A 51 7.15 5.86 -8.21
C LEU A 51 6.00 6.83 -7.93
N THR A 52 4.78 6.33 -7.72
CA THR A 52 3.58 7.16 -7.53
C THR A 52 3.19 7.36 -6.07
N GLY A 53 3.69 6.52 -5.16
CA GLY A 53 3.25 6.48 -3.77
C GLY A 53 1.87 5.86 -3.56
N GLN A 54 1.28 5.24 -4.59
CA GLN A 54 -0.08 4.67 -4.53
C GLN A 54 -0.08 3.15 -4.76
N PRO A 55 -0.90 2.38 -4.02
CA PRO A 55 -0.92 0.93 -4.14
C PRO A 55 -1.75 0.49 -5.35
N PHE A 56 -1.36 -0.62 -5.98
CA PHE A 56 -2.09 -1.26 -7.08
C PHE A 56 -2.45 -0.30 -8.23
N VAL A 57 -1.45 0.39 -8.79
CA VAL A 57 -1.61 1.29 -9.95
C VAL A 57 -1.03 0.70 -11.25
N GLY A 58 -0.23 -0.35 -11.14
CA GLY A 58 0.28 -1.12 -12.27
C GLY A 58 -0.79 -1.96 -12.97
N ARG A 59 -0.36 -2.81 -13.91
CA ARG A 59 -1.27 -3.68 -14.71
C ARG A 59 -2.13 -4.59 -13.84
N GLY A 60 -1.53 -5.23 -12.83
CA GLY A 60 -2.27 -6.10 -11.90
C GLY A 60 -3.28 -5.33 -11.05
N GLY A 61 -2.95 -4.09 -10.67
CA GLY A 61 -3.86 -3.23 -9.92
C GLY A 61 -5.09 -2.79 -10.70
N LYS A 62 -4.94 -2.48 -11.99
CA LYS A 62 -6.06 -2.19 -12.89
C LYS A 62 -7.00 -3.39 -13.06
N LEU A 63 -6.45 -4.61 -13.10
CA LEU A 63 -7.25 -5.82 -13.17
C LEU A 63 -7.99 -6.07 -11.84
N LEU A 64 -7.32 -5.84 -10.71
CA LEU A 64 -7.94 -5.89 -9.38
C LEU A 64 -9.12 -4.92 -9.30
N ASP A 65 -8.96 -3.67 -9.75
CA ASP A 65 -10.06 -2.69 -9.76
C ASP A 65 -11.28 -3.18 -10.55
N GLN A 66 -11.06 -3.85 -11.69
CA GLN A 66 -12.15 -4.40 -12.49
C GLN A 66 -12.91 -5.51 -11.73
N TYR A 67 -12.20 -6.45 -11.10
CA TYR A 67 -12.84 -7.53 -10.35
C TYR A 67 -13.55 -7.04 -9.09
N LEU A 68 -12.99 -6.03 -8.42
CA LEU A 68 -13.63 -5.42 -7.25
C LEU A 68 -14.91 -4.69 -7.64
N TYR A 69 -14.88 -3.96 -8.76
CA TYR A 69 -16.05 -3.30 -9.29
C TYR A 69 -17.19 -4.28 -9.61
N ASP A 70 -16.88 -5.45 -10.16
CA ASP A 70 -17.86 -6.50 -10.48
C ASP A 70 -18.57 -7.07 -9.23
N VAL A 71 -18.04 -6.83 -8.03
CA VAL A 71 -18.62 -7.26 -6.74
C VAL A 71 -18.99 -6.06 -5.84
N ASP A 72 -19.26 -4.90 -6.44
CA ASP A 72 -19.67 -3.66 -5.76
C ASP A 72 -18.64 -3.09 -4.76
N LEU A 73 -17.35 -3.33 -5.01
CA LEU A 73 -16.23 -2.80 -4.22
C LEU A 73 -15.43 -1.75 -5.00
N ASP A 74 -15.18 -0.60 -4.38
CA ASP A 74 -14.50 0.55 -4.99
C ASP A 74 -13.61 1.27 -3.97
N ARG A 75 -12.32 1.46 -4.33
CA ARG A 75 -11.29 2.09 -3.49
C ARG A 75 -11.57 3.56 -3.12
N ASN A 76 -12.54 4.19 -3.77
CA ASN A 76 -12.99 5.55 -3.45
C ASN A 76 -14.28 5.56 -2.62
N LYS A 77 -14.89 4.39 -2.34
CA LYS A 77 -16.20 4.31 -1.68
C LYS A 77 -16.21 3.46 -0.42
N ASN A 78 -15.79 2.20 -0.50
CA ASN A 78 -16.06 1.21 0.57
C ASN A 78 -14.90 0.26 0.87
N ILE A 79 -13.74 0.41 0.21
CA ILE A 79 -12.57 -0.41 0.51
C ILE A 79 -11.33 0.43 0.78
N TYR A 80 -10.49 -0.08 1.69
CA TYR A 80 -9.13 0.41 1.90
C TYR A 80 -8.15 -0.59 1.32
N ILE A 81 -7.18 -0.14 0.52
CA ILE A 81 -6.18 -0.98 -0.11
C ILE A 81 -4.79 -0.60 0.40
N ALA A 82 -4.03 -1.60 0.84
CA ALA A 82 -2.65 -1.43 1.27
C ALA A 82 -1.81 -2.70 1.04
N ASN A 83 -0.55 -2.69 1.47
CA ASN A 83 0.34 -3.84 1.45
C ASN A 83 0.88 -4.16 2.86
N ILE A 84 1.37 -5.39 3.07
CA ILE A 84 2.07 -5.82 4.28
C ILE A 84 3.29 -4.93 4.50
N VAL A 85 4.20 -4.86 3.53
CA VAL A 85 5.30 -3.88 3.54
C VAL A 85 4.93 -2.63 2.77
N LYS A 86 5.43 -1.46 3.21
CA LYS A 86 5.08 -0.15 2.62
C LYS A 86 6.12 0.40 1.65
N CYS A 87 7.21 -0.35 1.42
CA CYS A 87 8.36 0.07 0.62
C CYS A 87 8.65 -1.04 -0.40
N ARG A 88 8.97 -0.67 -1.65
CA ARG A 88 9.28 -1.64 -2.71
C ARG A 88 10.54 -2.44 -2.36
N PRO A 89 10.47 -3.79 -2.31
CA PRO A 89 11.65 -4.61 -2.22
C PRO A 89 12.56 -4.49 -3.46
N PRO A 90 13.89 -4.50 -3.31
CA PRO A 90 14.81 -4.38 -4.44
C PRO A 90 14.52 -5.40 -5.54
N LYS A 91 14.44 -4.93 -6.79
CA LYS A 91 14.12 -5.78 -7.96
C LYS A 91 12.77 -6.52 -7.88
N ASN A 92 11.81 -6.03 -7.07
CA ASN A 92 10.50 -6.66 -6.86
C ASN A 92 10.58 -8.11 -6.34
N ARG A 93 11.58 -8.43 -5.52
CA ARG A 93 11.59 -9.71 -4.78
C ARG A 93 10.51 -9.71 -3.68
N ASP A 94 10.20 -10.88 -3.16
CA ASP A 94 9.35 -11.00 -1.98
C ASP A 94 10.01 -10.34 -0.74
N PRO A 95 9.23 -9.76 0.18
CA PRO A 95 9.71 -9.29 1.47
C PRO A 95 10.31 -10.42 2.31
N GLN A 96 11.34 -10.09 3.09
CA GLN A 96 11.94 -11.01 4.04
C GLN A 96 11.22 -10.94 5.39
N PRO A 97 11.29 -11.99 6.24
CA PRO A 97 10.61 -12.01 7.54
C PRO A 97 10.96 -10.87 8.52
N LEU A 98 12.10 -10.20 8.32
CA LEU A 98 12.57 -9.10 9.16
C LEU A 98 12.20 -7.70 8.60
N GLU A 99 11.49 -7.64 7.47
CA GLU A 99 11.16 -6.40 6.75
C GLU A 99 9.76 -5.84 7.02
#